data_AF-A0A2S4A234-F1
#
_entry.id   AF-A0A2S4A234-F1
#
_cell.length_a   1.000
_cell.length_b   1.000
_cell.length_c   1.000
_cell.angle_alpha   90.00
_cell.angle_beta   90.00
_cell.angle_gamma   90.00
#
_symmetry.space_group_name_H-M   'P 1'
#
loop_
_entity.id
_entity.type
_entity.pdbx_description
1 polymer ?
#
loop_
_entity_poly.entity_id
_entity_poly.type
_entity_poly.pdbx_seq_one_letter_code
_entity_poly.pdbx_strand_id
1 'polypeptide(L)'
;MAISRAYDPENRDQVFDTLRREILAAQVKVTLDKELNRPTSDTVKRLAGMKLPPIVKMNHYICDAQICAVAQNAKDIRAGHRCPMPADEVRRDLDPDG
;
A
#
# COMPACT_ATOMS: atom_id res chain seq x y z
N MET A 1 19.23 1.78 20.03
CA MET A 1 18.08 1.15 19.33
C MET A 1 18.13 1.61 17.89
N ALA A 2 18.48 0.72 16.95
CA ALA A 2 18.46 1.02 15.53
C ALA A 2 17.00 0.99 15.06
N ILE A 3 16.50 2.10 14.52
CA ILE A 3 15.21 2.14 13.85
C ILE A 3 15.38 1.32 12.59
N SER A 4 14.88 0.09 12.57
CA SER A 4 14.85 -0.75 11.37
C SER A 4 13.95 -0.03 10.35
N ARG A 5 14.58 0.61 9.37
CA ARG A 5 13.88 1.26 8.27
C ARG A 5 13.23 0.17 7.42
N ALA A 6 11.91 0.10 7.43
CA ALA A 6 11.12 -0.83 6.62
C ALA A 6 11.03 -0.41 5.15
N TYR A 7 12.10 0.20 4.62
CA TYR A 7 12.18 0.66 3.24
C TYR A 7 13.57 0.39 2.68
N ASP A 8 13.61 0.10 1.38
CA ASP A 8 14.84 -0.04 0.63
C ASP A 8 15.44 1.36 0.36
N PRO A 9 16.66 1.65 0.86
CA PRO A 9 17.30 2.95 0.65
C PRO A 9 17.67 3.22 -0.82
N GLU A 10 17.77 2.19 -1.66
CA GLU A 10 18.06 2.35 -3.10
C GLU A 10 16.80 2.69 -3.91
N ASN A 11 15.62 2.36 -3.37
CA ASN A 11 14.34 2.73 -3.96
C ASN A 11 13.97 4.18 -3.61
N ARG A 12 14.37 5.10 -4.50
CA ARG A 12 14.14 6.55 -4.34
C ARG A 12 12.67 6.92 -4.11
N ASP A 13 11.74 6.16 -4.68
CA ASP A 13 10.31 6.42 -4.55
C ASP A 13 9.82 6.07 -3.14
N GLN A 14 10.22 4.89 -2.65
CA GLN A 14 9.90 4.48 -1.27
C GLN A 14 10.51 5.43 -0.23
N VAL A 15 11.71 5.94 -0.51
CA VAL A 15 12.36 6.97 0.30
C VAL A 15 11.56 8.27 0.30
N PHE A 16 11.12 8.76 -0.87
CA PHE A 16 10.33 10.00 -0.96
C PHE A 16 8.97 9.87 -0.28
N ASP A 17 8.27 8.75 -0.45
CA ASP A 17 7.00 8.50 0.23
C ASP A 17 7.16 8.44 1.74
N THR A 18 8.22 7.79 2.22
CA THR A 18 8.53 7.73 3.65
C THR A 18 8.83 9.13 4.20
N LEU A 19 9.69 9.89 3.53
CA LEU A 19 10.04 11.24 3.94
C LEU A 19 8.82 12.19 3.96
N ARG A 20 7.91 12.06 2.98
CA ARG A 20 6.64 12.80 2.99
C ARG A 20 5.79 12.46 4.20
N ARG A 21 5.63 11.16 4.51
CA ARG A 21 4.85 10.72 5.68
C ARG A 21 5.44 11.26 6.97
N GLU A 22 6.76 11.24 7.12
CA GLU A 22 7.45 11.77 8.30
C GLU A 22 7.24 13.29 8.46
N ILE A 23 7.36 14.05 7.38
CA ILE A 23 7.12 15.51 7.40
C ILE A 23 5.65 15.81 7.79
N LEU A 24 4.69 15.10 7.18
CA LEU A 24 3.27 15.27 7.50
C LEU A 24 2.97 14.90 8.96
N ALA A 25 3.52 13.79 9.44
CA ALA A 25 3.37 13.37 10.83
C ALA A 25 3.95 14.42 11.80
N ALA A 26 5.09 15.03 11.45
CA ALA A 26 5.67 16.12 12.22
C ALA A 26 4.77 17.36 12.24
N GLN A 27 4.18 17.74 11.11
CA GLN A 27 3.23 18.87 11.03
C GLN A 27 1.99 18.65 11.89
N VAL A 28 1.39 17.45 11.80
CA VAL A 28 0.25 17.07 12.64
C VAL A 28 0.64 17.10 14.11
N LYS A 29 1.80 16.54 14.46
CA LYS A 29 2.29 16.53 15.84
C LYS A 29 2.50 17.95 16.39
N VAL A 30 3.15 18.84 15.65
CA VAL A 30 3.35 20.24 16.05
C VAL A 30 2.01 20.93 16.30
N THR A 31 1.04 20.68 15.43
CA THR A 31 -0.30 21.26 15.55
C THR A 31 -1.01 20.75 16.80
N LEU A 32 -1.02 19.43 17.02
CA LEU A 32 -1.66 18.81 18.18
C LEU A 32 -0.99 19.21 19.50
N ASP A 33 0.34 19.22 19.54
CA ASP A 33 1.09 19.64 20.73
C ASP A 33 0.77 21.10 21.08
N LYS A 34 0.61 21.97 20.08
CA LYS A 34 0.18 23.36 20.29
C LYS A 34 -1.21 23.44 20.91
N GLU A 35 -2.20 22.72 20.37
CA GLU A 35 -3.57 22.69 20.91
C GLU A 35 -3.63 22.10 22.32
N LEU A 36 -2.77 21.13 22.63
CA LEU A 36 -2.69 20.49 23.94
C LEU A 36 -1.76 21.22 24.93
N ASN A 37 -1.21 22.39 24.55
CA ASN A 37 -0.19 23.13 25.33
C ASN A 37 1.00 22.26 25.78
N ARG A 38 1.42 21.32 24.92
CA ARG A 38 2.58 20.44 25.15
C ARG A 38 3.80 21.00 24.42
N PRO A 39 5.00 20.89 25.02
CA PRO A 39 6.22 21.31 24.35
C PRO A 39 6.59 20.34 23.22
N THR A 40 6.69 20.86 22.00
CA THR A 40 7.27 20.11 20.87
C THR A 40 8.78 20.32 20.78
N SER A 41 9.53 19.24 20.56
CA SER A 41 10.98 19.29 20.32
C SER A 41 11.30 20.10 19.06
N ASP A 42 12.39 20.87 19.11
CA ASP A 42 12.82 21.72 17.99
C ASP A 42 13.17 20.92 16.73
N THR A 43 13.65 19.68 16.88
CA THR A 43 13.90 18.77 15.75
C THR A 43 12.61 18.50 14.97
N VAL A 44 11.49 18.30 15.67
CA VAL A 44 10.19 18.03 15.05
C VAL A 44 9.63 19.30 14.39
N LYS A 45 9.82 20.48 15.01
CA LYS A 45 9.45 21.76 14.40
C LYS A 45 10.22 22.02 13.10
N ARG A 46 11.53 21.72 13.10
CA ARG A 46 12.37 21.83 11.90
C ARG A 46 11.90 20.88 10.80
N LEU A 47 11.58 19.64 11.15
CA LEU A 47 11.05 18.64 10.21
C LEU A 47 9.70 19.07 9.63
N ALA A 48 8.78 19.58 10.45
CA ALA A 48 7.48 20.06 10.02
C ALA A 48 7.56 21.25 9.04
N GLY A 49 8.61 22.08 9.18
CA GLY A 49 8.89 23.19 8.28
C GLY A 49 9.60 22.82 6.98
N MET A 50 9.96 21.55 6.76
CA MET A 50 10.60 21.11 5.52
C MET A 50 9.61 21.10 4.36
N LYS A 51 10.10 21.40 3.15
CA LYS A 51 9.31 21.26 1.93
C LYS A 51 9.04 19.78 1.66
N LEU A 52 7.79 19.46 1.27
CA LEU A 52 7.42 18.11 0.87
C LEU A 52 8.15 17.72 -0.42
N PRO A 53 8.76 16.53 -0.47
CA PRO A 53 9.30 15.96 -1.70
C PRO A 53 8.22 15.85 -2.80
N PRO A 54 8.58 15.95 -4.08
CA PRO A 54 7.63 15.83 -5.19
C PRO A 54 6.92 14.48 -5.18
N ILE A 55 5.68 14.44 -5.70
CA ILE A 55 4.98 13.16 -5.92
C ILE A 55 5.63 12.51 -7.14
N VAL A 56 6.36 11.41 -6.93
CA VAL A 56 6.77 10.57 -8.06
C VAL A 56 5.63 9.62 -8.33
N LYS A 57 4.86 9.89 -9.40
CA LYS A 57 3.90 8.91 -9.89
C LYS A 57 4.72 7.77 -10.48
N MET A 58 4.79 6.64 -9.79
CA MET A 58 5.06 5.39 -10.48
C MET A 58 3.96 5.25 -11.53
N ASN A 59 4.34 5.33 -12.80
CA ASN A 59 3.60 4.65 -13.85
C ASN A 59 3.70 3.17 -13.48
N HIS A 60 2.88 2.73 -12.53
CA HIS A 60 2.54 1.33 -12.41
C HIS A 60 1.92 1.01 -13.76
N TYR A 61 2.73 0.49 -14.67
CA TYR A 61 2.28 -0.55 -15.56
C TYR A 61 1.82 -1.68 -14.62
N ILE A 62 0.65 -1.49 -14.00
CA ILE A 62 -0.19 -2.60 -13.58
C ILE A 62 -0.33 -3.34 -14.88
N CYS A 63 0.45 -4.42 -15.00
CA CYS A 63 0.55 -5.18 -16.21
C CYS A 63 -0.88 -5.41 -16.68
N ASP A 64 -1.23 -4.85 -17.84
CA ASP A 64 -2.57 -4.91 -18.42
C ASP A 64 -3.05 -6.36 -18.47
N ALA A 65 -2.16 -7.36 -18.35
CA ALA A 65 -2.47 -8.74 -18.07
C ALA A 65 -3.55 -8.97 -16.99
N GLN A 66 -3.54 -8.26 -15.85
CA GLN A 66 -4.56 -8.46 -14.80
C GLN A 66 -5.92 -7.88 -15.20
N ILE A 67 -5.95 -6.68 -15.79
CA ILE A 67 -7.20 -6.06 -16.26
C ILE A 67 -7.74 -6.79 -17.50
N CYS A 68 -6.86 -7.25 -18.40
CA CYS A 68 -7.18 -8.11 -19.53
C CYS A 68 -7.72 -9.45 -19.07
N ALA A 69 -7.15 -10.07 -18.03
CA ALA A 69 -7.68 -11.33 -17.48
C ALA A 69 -9.08 -11.16 -16.89
N VAL A 70 -9.33 -10.09 -16.12
CA VAL A 70 -10.67 -9.77 -15.60
C VAL A 70 -11.65 -9.48 -16.75
N ALA A 71 -11.22 -8.74 -17.78
CA ALA A 71 -12.04 -8.45 -18.95
C ALA A 71 -12.34 -9.72 -19.78
N GLN A 72 -11.40 -10.66 -19.87
CA GLN A 72 -11.59 -11.96 -20.52
C GLN A 72 -12.62 -12.79 -19.74
N ASN A 73 -12.43 -12.93 -18.42
CA ASN A 73 -13.35 -13.66 -17.54
C ASN A 73 -14.78 -13.09 -17.59
N ALA A 74 -14.92 -11.76 -17.64
CA ALA A 74 -16.23 -11.11 -17.75
C ALA A 74 -16.92 -11.40 -19.08
N LYS A 75 -16.16 -11.53 -20.18
CA LYS A 75 -16.69 -11.94 -21.49
C LYS A 75 -17.11 -13.41 -21.48
N ASP A 76 -16.31 -14.28 -20.86
CA ASP A 76 -16.59 -15.72 -20.77
C ASP A 76 -17.85 -16.01 -19.94
N ILE A 77 -18.07 -15.29 -18.83
CA ILE A 77 -19.30 -15.37 -18.03
C ILE A 77 -20.51 -14.91 -18.87
N ARG A 78 -20.39 -13.79 -19.61
CA ARG A 78 -21.47 -13.27 -20.45
C ARG A 78 -21.81 -14.21 -21.61
N ALA A 79 -20.81 -14.92 -22.12
CA ALA A 79 -20.96 -15.93 -23.17
C ALA A 79 -21.50 -17.28 -22.64
N GLY A 80 -21.70 -17.42 -21.32
CA GLY A 80 -22.19 -18.67 -20.70
C GLY A 80 -21.13 -19.77 -20.62
N HIS A 81 -19.86 -19.47 -20.90
CA HIS A 81 -18.75 -20.40 -20.75
C HIS A 81 -18.32 -20.44 -19.28
N ARG A 82 -19.04 -21.20 -18.45
CA ARG A 82 -18.46 -21.71 -17.21
C ARG A 82 -17.40 -22.73 -17.59
N CYS A 83 -16.16 -22.50 -17.19
CA CYS A 83 -15.18 -23.60 -17.07
C CYS A 83 -15.78 -24.62 -16.10
N PRO A 84 -16.08 -25.85 -16.53
CA PRO A 84 -16.41 -26.91 -15.59
C PRO A 84 -15.14 -27.14 -14.77
N MET A 85 -15.21 -26.91 -13.47
CA MET A 85 -14.19 -27.44 -12.56
C MET A 85 -14.15 -28.95 -12.82
N PRO A 86 -12.99 -29.54 -13.16
CA PRO A 86 -12.91 -30.97 -13.35
C PRO A 86 -13.28 -31.65 -12.01
N ALA A 87 -14.05 -32.74 -12.09
CA ALA A 87 -14.72 -33.34 -10.94
C ALA A 87 -13.77 -33.93 -9.88
N ASP A 88 -12.47 -33.94 -10.15
CA ASP A 88 -11.40 -34.40 -9.28
C ASP A 88 -11.03 -33.40 -8.17
N GLU A 89 -11.33 -32.10 -8.33
CA GLU A 89 -11.09 -31.11 -7.26
C GLU A 89 -12.22 -31.03 -6.21
N VAL A 90 -13.39 -31.62 -6.46
CA VAL A 90 -14.56 -31.55 -5.56
C VAL A 90 -14.48 -32.58 -4.41
N ARG A 91 -13.49 -33.48 -4.42
CA ARG A 91 -13.43 -34.64 -3.50
C ARG A 91 -12.65 -34.43 -2.20
N ARG A 92 -12.15 -33.23 -1.88
CA ARG A 92 -11.28 -33.04 -0.69
C ARG A 92 -11.96 -32.46 0.57
N ASP A 93 -13.26 -32.19 0.54
CA ASP A 93 -13.95 -31.54 1.68
C ASP A 93 -15.13 -32.32 2.26
N LEU A 94 -15.24 -33.63 1.98
CA LEU A 94 -16.27 -34.49 2.59
C LEU A 94 -15.64 -35.80 3.08
N ASP A 95 -14.88 -35.73 4.16
CA ASP A 95 -14.74 -36.84 5.11
C ASP A 95 -15.73 -36.63 6.27
N PRO A 96 -16.91 -37.27 6.26
CA PRO A 96 -17.63 -37.55 7.49
C PRO A 96 -17.27 -38.97 7.98
N ASP A 97 -16.79 -39.03 9.22
CA ASP A 97 -16.70 -40.18 10.13
C ASP A 97 -15.44 -41.07 10.12
N GLY A 98 -14.83 -41.16 11.31
CA GLY A 98 -13.80 -42.12 11.71
C GLY A 98 -13.08 -41.73 12.98
#